data_AF-A0A6M2D7C5-F1
#
_entry.id   AF-A0A6M2D7C5-F1
#
_cell.length_a   1.000
_cell.length_b   1.000
_cell.length_c   1.000
_cell.angle_alpha   90.00
_cell.angle_beta   90.00
_cell.angle_gamma   90.00
#
_symmetry.space_group_name_H-M   'P 1'
#
loop_
_entity.id
_entity.type
_entity.pdbx_description
1 polymer ?
#
loop_
_entity_poly.entity_id
_entity_poly.type
_entity_poly.pdbx_seq_one_letter_code
_entity_poly.pdbx_strand_id
1 'polypeptide(L)'
;KAYGALNGDVINGTIYYILSHVRALASEWNTGPAEHRELQALLAYPEHCYGGHHTLQASTLWADLTSLSSVTNAVNLWMLTLENQGCSKLIKTGAEGVLQAVVLSLGAFLFKDSHLELNIQPKDLHRELFFRRISYGNATHLNVSVVLGDDNKALLQVWLDRSDRDYYACDGGCLDPPVKLDFKAKQFPVKVTEPMTAVLYITADLEHMKELSQTIHVKEVVEAPAHEHHVIALHRHGHQLGGLPALFWVSITFLIVVFHLFLAKLIYNEYCGSSQEKTRGRYVV
;
A
#
# COMPACT_ATOMS: atom_id res chain seq x y z
N LYS A 1 -13.12 -11.73 -4.28
CA LYS A 1 -11.88 -11.42 -3.53
C LYS A 1 -10.77 -12.25 -4.15
N ALA A 2 -9.61 -11.68 -4.47
CA ALA A 2 -8.51 -12.44 -5.06
C ALA A 2 -7.98 -13.43 -4.03
N TYR A 3 -7.82 -14.69 -4.44
CA TYR A 3 -7.20 -15.72 -3.60
C TYR A 3 -5.75 -15.32 -3.32
N GLY A 4 -5.34 -15.31 -2.05
CA GLY A 4 -3.99 -14.94 -1.63
C GLY A 4 -3.70 -13.43 -1.56
N ALA A 5 -4.65 -12.54 -1.90
CA ALA A 5 -4.46 -11.10 -1.79
C ALA A 5 -4.81 -10.57 -0.40
N LEU A 6 -3.92 -9.75 0.18
CA LEU A 6 -4.17 -9.06 1.45
C LEU A 6 -5.25 -7.98 1.29
N ASN A 7 -6.40 -8.22 1.91
CA ASN A 7 -7.59 -7.39 1.82
C ASN A 7 -7.74 -6.46 3.04
N GLY A 8 -8.50 -5.36 2.86
CA GLY A 8 -8.76 -4.37 3.91
C GLY A 8 -9.41 -4.96 5.17
N ASP A 9 -10.30 -5.94 5.04
CA ASP A 9 -10.95 -6.59 6.20
C ASP A 9 -9.92 -7.29 7.11
N VAL A 10 -8.94 -7.97 6.50
CA VAL A 10 -7.87 -8.67 7.23
C VAL A 10 -6.95 -7.63 7.88
N ILE A 11 -6.55 -6.60 7.15
CA ILE A 11 -5.71 -5.50 7.69
C ILE A 11 -6.39 -4.86 8.90
N ASN A 12 -7.64 -4.41 8.75
CA ASN A 12 -8.39 -3.74 9.81
C ASN A 12 -8.65 -4.66 11.00
N GLY A 13 -9.02 -5.92 10.74
CA GLY A 13 -9.23 -6.91 11.79
C GLY A 13 -7.96 -7.20 12.57
N THR A 14 -6.83 -7.43 11.89
CA THR A 14 -5.53 -7.65 12.52
C THR A 14 -5.10 -6.45 13.36
N ILE A 15 -5.19 -5.23 12.83
CA ILE A 15 -4.87 -4.00 13.58
C ILE A 15 -5.77 -3.88 14.81
N TYR A 16 -7.09 -4.12 14.66
CA TYR A 16 -8.02 -4.10 15.78
C TYR A 16 -7.59 -5.07 16.89
N TYR A 17 -7.24 -6.32 16.54
CA TYR A 17 -6.78 -7.28 17.52
C TYR A 17 -5.46 -6.87 18.18
N ILE A 18 -4.47 -6.38 17.41
CA ILE A 18 -3.22 -5.87 17.98
C ILE A 18 -3.50 -4.79 19.03
N LEU A 19 -4.30 -3.78 18.68
CA LEU A 19 -4.60 -2.67 19.58
C LEU A 19 -5.44 -3.11 20.80
N SER A 20 -6.33 -4.09 20.62
CA SER A 20 -7.13 -4.63 21.74
C SER A 20 -6.31 -5.43 22.75
N HIS A 21 -5.09 -5.86 22.40
CA HIS A 21 -4.18 -6.57 23.31
C HIS A 21 -3.22 -5.61 24.05
N VAL A 22 -3.31 -4.31 23.80
CA VAL A 22 -2.42 -3.31 24.36
C VAL A 22 -3.24 -2.26 25.11
N ARG A 23 -2.70 -1.75 26.22
CA ARG A 23 -3.36 -0.70 27.00
C ARG A 23 -3.32 0.64 26.27
N ALA A 24 -4.40 1.39 26.32
CA ALA A 24 -4.48 2.75 25.77
C ALA A 24 -4.06 3.79 26.83
N LEU A 25 -2.79 3.73 27.28
CA LEU A 25 -2.27 4.47 28.44
C LEU A 25 -2.64 5.97 28.43
N ALA A 26 -2.51 6.65 27.29
CA ALA A 26 -2.83 8.07 27.17
C ALA A 26 -4.31 8.42 27.41
N SER A 27 -5.21 7.44 27.24
CA SER A 27 -6.67 7.57 27.38
C SER A 27 -7.20 7.02 28.71
N GLU A 28 -6.34 6.51 29.59
CA GLU A 28 -6.77 5.99 30.88
C GLU A 28 -7.08 7.11 31.88
N TRP A 29 -8.07 6.91 32.73
CA TRP A 29 -8.59 7.95 33.65
C TRP A 29 -7.58 8.38 34.72
N ASN A 30 -6.65 7.50 35.08
CA ASN A 30 -5.63 7.69 36.10
C ASN A 30 -4.33 8.28 35.55
N THR A 31 -4.20 8.46 34.24
CA THR A 31 -3.02 9.02 33.60
C THR A 31 -2.91 10.51 33.92
N GLY A 32 -1.92 10.87 34.73
CA GLY A 32 -1.70 12.25 35.15
C GLY A 32 -1.15 13.13 34.02
N PRO A 33 -1.19 14.48 34.17
CA PRO A 33 -0.66 15.39 33.15
C PRO A 33 0.84 15.22 32.86
N ALA A 34 1.63 14.79 33.83
CA ALA A 34 3.07 14.56 33.66
C ALA A 34 3.34 13.30 32.81
N GLU A 35 2.66 12.21 33.14
CA GLU A 35 2.73 10.93 32.39
C GLU A 35 2.23 11.11 30.96
N HIS A 36 1.15 11.88 30.76
CA HIS A 36 0.65 12.19 29.43
C HIS A 36 1.68 12.93 28.57
N ARG A 37 2.45 13.86 29.15
CA ARG A 37 3.55 14.55 28.43
C ARG A 37 4.70 13.61 28.10
N GLU A 38 5.03 12.69 29.00
CA GLU A 38 6.07 11.68 28.77
C GLU A 38 5.69 10.74 27.62
N LEU A 39 4.44 10.25 27.61
CA LEU A 39 3.91 9.43 26.51
C LEU A 39 3.95 10.19 25.17
N GLN A 40 3.54 11.46 25.15
CA GLN A 40 3.63 12.30 23.95
C GLN A 40 5.08 12.50 23.47
N ALA A 41 6.02 12.71 24.40
CA ALA A 41 7.43 12.87 24.06
C ALA A 41 8.03 11.61 23.41
N LEU A 42 7.60 10.42 23.85
CA LEU A 42 8.02 9.15 23.26
C LEU A 42 7.43 8.91 21.87
N LEU A 43 6.22 9.40 21.59
CA LEU A 43 5.59 9.35 20.26
C LEU A 43 6.23 10.32 19.26
N ALA A 44 6.78 11.44 19.74
CA ALA A 44 7.33 12.51 18.93
C ALA A 44 8.63 12.14 18.20
N TYR A 45 9.51 11.36 18.85
CA TYR A 45 10.82 10.99 18.32
C TYR A 45 11.09 9.49 18.47
N PRO A 46 10.41 8.65 17.67
CA PRO A 46 10.65 7.22 17.67
C PRO A 46 11.89 6.91 16.83
N GLU A 47 13.06 7.24 17.37
CA GLU A 47 14.36 6.92 16.77
C GLU A 47 14.45 5.44 16.39
N HIS A 48 14.86 5.16 15.16
CA HIS A 48 15.18 3.81 14.67
C HIS A 48 14.02 2.80 14.73
N CYS A 49 12.80 3.23 15.04
CA CYS A 49 11.65 2.40 14.74
C CYS A 49 11.59 2.33 13.22
N TYR A 50 11.48 1.08 12.73
CA TYR A 50 11.28 0.51 11.39
C TYR A 50 12.17 1.04 10.26
N GLY A 51 12.61 0.10 9.43
CA GLY A 51 13.44 0.19 8.24
C GLY A 51 13.45 -1.23 7.62
N GLY A 52 14.09 -1.43 6.47
CA GLY A 52 14.07 -2.73 5.79
C GLY A 52 12.81 -2.94 4.94
N HIS A 53 12.22 -4.14 4.95
CA HIS A 53 11.08 -4.49 4.10
C HIS A 53 9.73 -4.15 4.75
N HIS A 54 8.79 -3.62 3.95
CA HIS A 54 7.45 -3.30 4.43
C HIS A 54 6.65 -4.55 4.79
N THR A 55 5.77 -4.43 5.80
CA THR A 55 5.04 -5.58 6.35
C THR A 55 3.81 -6.00 5.52
N LEU A 56 3.39 -5.20 4.54
CA LEU A 56 2.25 -5.55 3.66
C LEU A 56 2.43 -6.87 2.89
N GLN A 57 3.67 -7.27 2.60
CA GLN A 57 3.98 -8.54 1.91
C GLN A 57 4.35 -9.68 2.85
N ALA A 58 4.44 -9.42 4.17
CA ALA A 58 4.79 -10.43 5.16
C ALA A 58 3.57 -11.31 5.50
N SER A 59 3.30 -12.32 4.67
CA SER A 59 2.12 -13.20 4.79
C SER A 59 1.96 -13.85 6.17
N THR A 60 3.05 -14.11 6.89
CA THR A 60 3.07 -14.67 8.25
C THR A 60 2.44 -13.75 9.29
N LEU A 61 2.41 -12.43 9.06
CA LEU A 61 1.78 -11.44 9.94
C LEU A 61 0.26 -11.35 9.72
N TRP A 62 -0.24 -11.84 8.59
CA TRP A 62 -1.64 -11.72 8.18
C TRP A 62 -2.35 -13.06 8.29
N ALA A 63 -2.55 -13.51 9.53
CA ALA A 63 -3.16 -14.80 9.83
C ALA A 63 -4.70 -14.81 9.69
N ASP A 64 -5.28 -16.01 9.70
CA ASP A 64 -6.73 -16.19 9.82
C ASP A 64 -7.21 -15.74 11.21
N LEU A 65 -8.29 -14.96 11.24
CA LEU A 65 -8.82 -14.34 12.45
C LEU A 65 -10.03 -15.11 13.03
N THR A 66 -10.29 -16.34 12.58
CA THR A 66 -11.45 -17.15 13.00
C THR A 66 -11.27 -17.84 14.36
N SER A 67 -10.03 -18.03 14.83
CA SER A 67 -9.74 -18.75 16.07
C SER A 67 -8.90 -17.92 17.02
N LEU A 68 -9.17 -18.06 18.32
CA LEU A 68 -8.45 -17.33 19.37
C LEU A 68 -6.94 -17.61 19.33
N SER A 69 -6.54 -18.86 19.13
CA SER A 69 -5.11 -19.24 19.08
C SER A 69 -4.39 -18.59 17.90
N SER A 70 -5.02 -18.53 16.72
CA SER A 70 -4.47 -17.88 15.53
C SER A 70 -4.33 -16.37 15.75
N VAL A 71 -5.35 -15.73 16.32
CA VAL A 71 -5.32 -14.31 16.67
C VAL A 71 -4.19 -14.00 17.65
N THR A 72 -4.09 -14.73 18.76
CA THR A 72 -3.03 -14.51 19.76
C THR A 72 -1.64 -14.72 19.15
N ASN A 73 -1.46 -15.74 18.31
CA ASN A 73 -0.19 -15.97 17.62
C ASN A 73 0.16 -14.80 16.67
N ALA A 74 -0.82 -14.32 15.90
CA ALA A 74 -0.62 -13.18 15.00
C ALA A 74 -0.20 -11.93 15.78
N VAL A 75 -0.90 -11.61 16.88
CA VAL A 75 -0.55 -10.47 17.74
C VAL A 75 0.87 -10.61 18.29
N ASN A 76 1.26 -11.78 18.78
CA ASN A 76 2.60 -12.02 19.29
C ASN A 76 3.68 -11.82 18.21
N LEU A 77 3.45 -12.33 17.00
CA LEU A 77 4.37 -12.14 15.88
C LEU A 77 4.49 -10.68 15.47
N TRP A 78 3.38 -9.93 15.49
CA TRP A 78 3.39 -8.48 15.25
C TRP A 78 4.23 -7.74 16.29
N MET A 79 4.00 -7.98 17.57
CA MET A 79 4.75 -7.32 18.64
C MET A 79 6.24 -7.63 18.55
N LEU A 80 6.62 -8.90 18.34
CA LEU A 80 8.01 -9.31 18.15
C LEU A 80 8.64 -8.66 16.91
N THR A 81 7.90 -8.56 15.82
CA THR A 81 8.40 -7.92 14.58
C THR A 81 8.67 -6.44 14.80
N LEU A 82 7.77 -5.73 15.46
CA LEU A 82 7.93 -4.31 15.77
C LEU A 82 9.09 -4.07 16.75
N GLU A 83 9.23 -4.90 17.79
CA GLU A 83 10.34 -4.80 18.75
C GLU A 83 11.70 -5.03 18.07
N ASN A 84 11.81 -6.07 17.24
CA ASN A 84 13.03 -6.38 16.50
C ASN A 84 13.42 -5.30 15.48
N GLN A 85 12.46 -4.48 15.05
CA GLN A 85 12.68 -3.34 14.16
C GLN A 85 12.80 -2.01 14.92
N GLY A 86 13.19 -2.03 16.20
CA GLY A 86 13.52 -0.82 16.96
C GLY A 86 12.34 -0.04 17.52
N CYS A 87 11.10 -0.53 17.37
CA CYS A 87 9.89 0.19 17.82
C CYS A 87 9.57 0.05 19.31
N SER A 88 10.53 -0.41 20.13
CA SER A 88 10.33 -0.63 21.56
C SER A 88 9.85 0.61 22.33
N LYS A 89 10.35 1.81 21.98
CA LYS A 89 9.90 3.08 22.58
C LYS A 89 8.42 3.34 22.30
N LEU A 90 7.98 3.15 21.06
CA LEU A 90 6.58 3.32 20.67
C LEU A 90 5.66 2.31 21.37
N ILE A 91 6.07 1.04 21.42
CA ILE A 91 5.29 -0.02 22.08
C ILE A 91 5.02 0.33 23.55
N LYS A 92 6.00 0.90 24.25
CA LYS A 92 5.86 1.33 25.66
C LYS A 92 4.81 2.42 25.87
N THR A 93 4.47 3.20 24.84
CA THR A 93 3.42 4.24 24.95
C THR A 93 2.00 3.69 24.89
N GLY A 94 1.85 2.38 24.68
CA GLY A 94 0.56 1.72 24.59
C GLY A 94 -0.03 1.74 23.19
N ALA A 95 -1.36 1.70 23.11
CA ALA A 95 -2.09 1.51 21.85
C ALA A 95 -1.75 2.57 20.78
N GLU A 96 -1.53 3.83 21.16
CA GLU A 96 -1.20 4.90 20.21
C GLU A 96 0.16 4.67 19.53
N GLY A 97 1.21 4.34 20.29
CA GLY A 97 2.51 4.08 19.70
C GLY A 97 2.55 2.74 18.97
N VAL A 98 1.82 1.73 19.43
CA VAL A 98 1.68 0.48 18.66
C VAL A 98 1.00 0.74 17.32
N LEU A 99 -0.06 1.55 17.27
CA LEU A 99 -0.68 1.95 16.02
C LEU A 99 0.31 2.68 15.10
N GLN A 100 1.05 3.65 15.65
CA GLN A 100 2.07 4.37 14.89
C GLN A 100 3.14 3.40 14.36
N ALA A 101 3.68 2.50 15.19
CA ALA A 101 4.65 1.48 14.79
C ALA A 101 4.13 0.58 13.66
N VAL A 102 2.85 0.18 13.71
CA VAL A 102 2.21 -0.58 12.63
C VAL A 102 2.15 0.25 11.35
N VAL A 103 1.59 1.47 11.38
CA VAL A 103 1.47 2.36 10.21
C VAL A 103 2.82 2.56 9.53
N LEU A 104 3.82 2.81 10.34
CA LEU A 104 5.19 2.97 9.93
C LEU A 104 5.71 1.70 9.23
N SER A 105 5.56 0.52 9.86
CA SER A 105 5.99 -0.76 9.27
C SER A 105 5.34 -1.07 7.91
N LEU A 106 4.09 -0.64 7.69
CA LEU A 106 3.36 -0.88 6.45
C LEU A 106 3.98 -0.14 5.25
N GLY A 107 4.54 1.04 5.49
CA GLY A 107 5.20 1.85 4.46
C GLY A 107 6.71 1.64 4.39
N ALA A 108 7.30 0.87 5.31
CA ALA A 108 8.76 0.85 5.50
C ALA A 108 9.36 2.27 5.53
N PHE A 109 8.67 3.23 6.12
CA PHE A 109 9.32 4.49 6.48
C PHE A 109 10.54 4.21 7.43
N LEU A 110 11.33 5.22 7.81
CA LEU A 110 12.37 5.08 8.83
C LEU A 110 12.65 6.42 9.47
N PHE A 111 12.58 6.49 10.80
CA PHE A 111 13.06 7.66 11.54
C PHE A 111 14.56 7.52 11.78
N LYS A 112 15.33 8.37 11.09
CA LYS A 112 16.71 8.68 11.44
C LYS A 112 16.74 9.90 12.37
N ASP A 113 17.91 10.19 12.91
CA ASP A 113 18.09 11.25 13.92
C ASP A 113 17.56 12.63 13.46
N SER A 114 17.70 12.94 12.16
CA SER A 114 17.34 14.26 11.61
C SER A 114 16.24 14.23 10.55
N HIS A 115 15.75 13.07 10.11
CA HIS A 115 14.76 13.00 9.03
C HIS A 115 13.96 11.69 9.03
N LEU A 116 12.80 11.73 8.37
CA LEU A 116 11.96 10.59 8.07
C LEU A 116 12.18 10.17 6.61
N GLU A 117 12.42 8.89 6.39
CA GLU A 117 12.53 8.29 5.05
C GLU A 117 11.29 7.46 4.74
N LEU A 118 10.90 7.29 3.47
CA LEU A 118 9.99 6.24 3.00
C LEU A 118 10.78 5.23 2.16
N ASN A 119 11.06 4.04 2.70
CA ASN A 119 11.94 3.03 2.07
C ASN A 119 11.19 1.90 1.33
N ILE A 120 9.90 2.07 1.04
CA ILE A 120 9.19 1.16 0.13
C ILE A 120 9.78 1.23 -1.29
N GLN A 121 9.91 0.07 -1.95
CA GLN A 121 10.46 0.05 -3.30
C GLN A 121 9.40 0.50 -4.31
N PRO A 122 9.78 1.24 -5.37
CA PRO A 122 8.84 1.67 -6.41
C PRO A 122 8.01 0.54 -7.03
N LYS A 123 8.59 -0.66 -7.19
CA LYS A 123 7.88 -1.85 -7.71
C LYS A 123 6.69 -2.28 -6.85
N ASP A 124 6.71 -1.96 -5.56
CA ASP A 124 5.69 -2.33 -4.58
C ASP A 124 4.57 -1.28 -4.48
N LEU A 125 4.70 -0.14 -5.18
CA LEU A 125 3.75 0.98 -5.19
C LEU A 125 2.63 0.86 -6.25
N HIS A 126 2.23 -0.37 -6.54
CA HIS A 126 1.12 -0.68 -7.46
C HIS A 126 -0.27 -0.60 -6.79
N ARG A 127 -0.34 -0.07 -5.55
CA ARG A 127 -1.56 0.12 -4.76
C ARG A 127 -1.62 1.56 -4.28
N GLU A 128 -2.83 2.10 -4.21
CA GLU A 128 -3.07 3.35 -3.50
C GLU A 128 -2.95 3.09 -1.99
N LEU A 129 -2.09 3.86 -1.32
CA LEU A 129 -1.80 3.74 0.11
C LEU A 129 -1.97 5.11 0.75
N PHE A 130 -2.66 5.19 1.88
CA PHE A 130 -2.94 6.46 2.55
C PHE A 130 -2.46 6.39 3.99
N PHE A 131 -1.22 6.83 4.23
CA PHE A 131 -0.65 6.92 5.57
C PHE A 131 -1.03 8.27 6.17
N ARG A 132 -1.80 8.25 7.26
CA ARG A 132 -2.34 9.46 7.87
C ARG A 132 -1.85 9.65 9.29
N ARG A 133 -1.69 10.92 9.68
CA ARG A 133 -1.36 11.35 11.04
C ARG A 133 -0.12 10.63 11.61
N ILE A 134 0.92 10.51 10.81
CA ILE A 134 2.23 10.11 11.30
C ILE A 134 2.73 11.22 12.22
N SER A 135 2.90 10.93 13.51
CA SER A 135 3.48 11.88 14.45
C SER A 135 4.95 12.08 14.12
N TYR A 136 5.35 13.32 13.89
CA TYR A 136 6.75 13.69 13.65
C TYR A 136 7.08 14.93 14.47
N GLY A 137 8.01 14.83 15.43
CA GLY A 137 8.30 15.92 16.35
C GLY A 137 7.16 16.15 17.35
N ASN A 138 7.15 17.29 18.02
CA ASN A 138 6.31 17.48 19.21
C ASN A 138 4.80 17.58 18.91
N ALA A 139 4.41 18.17 17.79
CA ALA A 139 3.00 18.39 17.47
C ALA A 139 2.67 18.32 15.98
N THR A 140 3.63 17.94 15.13
CA THR A 140 3.40 17.84 13.69
C THR A 140 2.80 16.49 13.33
N HIS A 141 1.73 16.54 12.53
CA HIS A 141 1.08 15.36 11.96
C HIS A 141 1.24 15.39 10.45
N LEU A 142 1.96 14.39 9.96
CA LEU A 142 2.28 14.22 8.56
C LEU A 142 1.31 13.23 7.90
N ASN A 143 0.92 13.51 6.67
CA ASN A 143 0.24 12.56 5.80
C ASN A 143 1.07 12.31 4.55
N VAL A 144 1.15 11.05 4.16
CA VAL A 144 1.80 10.60 2.93
C VAL A 144 0.86 9.64 2.24
N SER A 145 0.52 9.94 0.99
CA SER A 145 -0.32 9.08 0.18
C SER A 145 0.39 8.67 -1.09
N VAL A 146 0.26 7.42 -1.48
CA VAL A 146 0.64 6.90 -2.79
C VAL A 146 -0.63 6.86 -3.61
N VAL A 147 -0.63 7.56 -4.73
CA VAL A 147 -1.74 7.58 -5.69
C VAL A 147 -1.23 7.11 -7.05
N LEU A 148 -2.12 6.52 -7.86
CA LEU A 148 -1.78 6.15 -9.23
C LEU A 148 -2.28 7.24 -10.18
N GLY A 149 -1.38 7.76 -11.03
CA GLY A 149 -1.73 8.69 -12.10
C GLY A 149 -2.50 8.01 -13.23
N ASP A 150 -3.02 8.82 -14.16
CA ASP A 150 -3.73 8.33 -15.35
C ASP A 150 -2.83 7.48 -16.28
N ASP A 151 -1.52 7.67 -16.17
CA ASP A 151 -0.48 6.91 -16.87
C ASP A 151 -0.04 5.64 -16.11
N ASN A 152 -0.75 5.27 -15.04
CA ASN A 152 -0.42 4.18 -14.11
C ASN A 152 0.93 4.34 -13.38
N LYS A 153 1.52 5.53 -13.36
CA LYS A 153 2.70 5.79 -12.53
C LYS A 153 2.28 6.12 -11.11
N ALA A 154 3.07 5.68 -10.15
CA ALA A 154 2.87 6.05 -8.76
C ALA A 154 3.35 7.48 -8.52
N LEU A 155 2.54 8.26 -7.80
CA LEU A 155 2.85 9.60 -7.33
C LEU A 155 2.70 9.65 -5.81
N LEU A 156 3.58 10.38 -5.15
CA LEU A 156 3.49 10.64 -3.72
C LEU A 156 2.80 11.99 -3.49
N GLN A 157 1.83 12.01 -2.60
CA GLN A 157 1.18 13.21 -2.10
C GLN A 157 1.50 13.40 -0.63
N VAL A 158 2.09 14.54 -0.29
CA VAL A 158 2.58 14.83 1.06
C VAL A 158 2.00 16.15 1.54
N TRP A 159 1.43 16.16 2.75
CA TRP A 159 0.93 17.37 3.40
C TRP A 159 0.90 17.21 4.92
N LEU A 160 0.71 18.33 5.61
CA LEU A 160 0.62 18.38 7.07
C LEU A 160 -0.85 18.58 7.48
N ASP A 161 -1.32 17.86 8.50
CA ASP A 161 -2.60 18.18 9.18
C ASP A 161 -2.40 19.28 10.22
N ARG A 162 -1.25 19.23 10.88
CA ARG A 162 -0.81 20.17 11.92
C ARG A 162 0.70 20.29 11.82
N SER A 163 1.23 21.46 12.14
CA SER A 163 2.66 21.71 12.11
C SER A 163 3.12 22.62 13.25
N ASP A 164 4.24 22.31 13.89
CA ASP A 164 4.91 23.13 14.92
C ASP A 164 6.05 24.00 14.35
N ARG A 165 6.52 23.69 13.14
CA ARG A 165 7.65 24.36 12.46
C ARG A 165 7.62 24.06 10.96
N ASP A 166 8.50 24.67 10.18
CA ASP A 166 8.59 24.35 8.76
C ASP A 166 9.16 22.95 8.52
N TYR A 167 8.53 22.19 7.62
CA TYR A 167 9.02 20.90 7.12
C TYR A 167 9.25 20.97 5.62
N TYR A 168 10.22 20.20 5.15
CA TYR A 168 10.66 20.12 3.77
C TYR A 168 10.71 18.67 3.33
N ALA A 169 10.45 18.42 2.05
CA ALA A 169 10.51 17.09 1.47
C ALA A 169 11.26 17.09 0.13
N CYS A 170 11.86 15.96 -0.20
CA CYS A 170 12.40 15.67 -1.52
C CYS A 170 12.14 14.19 -1.88
N ASP A 171 12.10 13.92 -3.17
CA ASP A 171 11.89 12.58 -3.72
C ASP A 171 13.20 11.78 -3.79
N GLY A 172 13.14 10.58 -4.37
CA GLY A 172 14.28 9.65 -4.45
C GLY A 172 15.54 10.29 -5.01
N GLY A 173 16.64 10.16 -4.25
CA GLY A 173 17.94 10.77 -4.59
C GLY A 173 18.08 12.24 -4.21
N CYS A 174 16.98 12.94 -3.85
CA CYS A 174 16.98 14.33 -3.41
C CYS A 174 17.74 15.31 -4.35
N LEU A 175 17.70 15.06 -5.66
CA LEU A 175 18.42 15.86 -6.66
C LEU A 175 17.75 17.22 -6.93
N ASP A 176 16.45 17.30 -6.73
CA ASP A 176 15.67 18.53 -6.89
C ASP A 176 15.68 19.36 -5.59
N PRO A 177 15.54 20.70 -5.67
CA PRO A 177 15.50 21.55 -4.49
C PRO A 177 14.41 21.10 -3.50
N PRO A 178 14.70 21.08 -2.18
CA PRO A 178 13.70 20.70 -1.17
C PRO A 178 12.43 21.55 -1.25
N VAL A 179 11.28 20.89 -1.23
CA VAL A 179 9.97 21.51 -1.31
C VAL A 179 9.41 21.69 0.09
N LYS A 180 9.06 22.92 0.45
CA LYS A 180 8.40 23.21 1.72
C LYS A 180 6.99 22.61 1.73
N LEU A 181 6.69 21.86 2.79
CA LEU A 181 5.38 21.26 3.04
C LEU A 181 4.42 22.27 3.70
N ASP A 182 3.13 22.13 3.39
CA ASP A 182 2.06 22.92 3.98
C ASP A 182 0.80 22.06 4.15
N PHE A 183 -0.34 22.69 4.47
CA PHE A 183 -1.63 22.00 4.61
C PHE A 183 -2.23 21.53 3.29
N LYS A 184 -1.64 21.89 2.15
CA LYS A 184 -2.05 21.47 0.81
C LYS A 184 -1.10 20.39 0.31
N ALA A 185 -1.66 19.34 -0.28
CA ALA A 185 -0.90 18.26 -0.90
C ALA A 185 0.12 18.79 -1.92
N LYS A 186 1.40 18.44 -1.68
CA LYS A 186 2.50 18.55 -2.64
C LYS A 186 2.70 17.20 -3.31
N GLN A 187 2.96 17.21 -4.61
CA GLN A 187 3.16 16.01 -5.40
C GLN A 187 4.64 15.79 -5.66
N PHE A 188 5.07 14.55 -5.53
CA PHE A 188 6.43 14.11 -5.84
C PHE A 188 6.35 12.87 -6.75
N PRO A 189 7.09 12.84 -7.86
CA PRO A 189 7.19 11.66 -8.67
C PRO A 189 7.93 10.55 -7.91
N VAL A 190 7.49 9.30 -8.07
CA VAL A 190 8.26 8.17 -7.54
C VAL A 190 9.46 7.95 -8.46
N LYS A 191 10.67 7.96 -7.89
CA LYS A 191 11.93 7.73 -8.61
C LYS A 191 12.55 6.40 -8.19
N VAL A 192 13.21 5.74 -9.13
CA VAL A 192 14.07 4.56 -8.93
C VAL A 192 15.51 5.03 -8.97
N THR A 193 16.31 4.58 -8.01
CA THR A 193 17.72 4.97 -7.85
C THR A 193 18.63 3.76 -7.90
N GLU A 194 19.87 3.94 -8.39
CA GLU A 194 20.92 2.92 -8.35
C GLU A 194 22.17 3.45 -7.60
N PRO A 195 22.55 2.86 -6.45
CA PRO A 195 21.85 1.84 -5.68
C PRO A 195 20.50 2.33 -5.13
N MET A 196 19.63 1.39 -4.76
CA MET A 196 18.30 1.70 -4.23
C MET A 196 18.37 2.54 -2.94
N THR A 197 17.62 3.62 -2.92
CA THR A 197 17.48 4.54 -1.78
C THR A 197 16.00 4.70 -1.39
N ALA A 198 15.72 5.53 -0.37
CA ALA A 198 14.35 5.92 -0.04
C ALA A 198 13.70 6.65 -1.22
N VAL A 199 12.37 6.52 -1.34
CA VAL A 199 11.58 7.21 -2.38
C VAL A 199 11.12 8.60 -1.93
N LEU A 200 11.20 8.90 -0.63
CA LEU A 200 10.82 10.18 -0.04
C LEU A 200 11.65 10.44 1.21
N TYR A 201 12.07 11.69 1.38
CA TYR A 201 12.76 12.19 2.56
C TYR A 201 12.01 13.41 3.10
N ILE A 202 11.84 13.50 4.41
CA ILE A 202 11.14 14.61 5.08
C ILE A 202 11.91 15.04 6.32
N THR A 203 12.18 16.34 6.46
CA THR A 203 12.83 16.90 7.65
C THR A 203 12.34 18.31 7.95
N ALA A 204 12.51 18.75 9.20
CA ALA A 204 12.37 20.14 9.58
C ALA A 204 13.65 20.98 9.35
N ASP A 205 14.79 20.33 9.13
CA ASP A 205 16.09 20.97 8.95
C ASP A 205 16.44 21.09 7.47
N LEU A 206 16.27 22.30 6.93
CA LEU A 206 16.57 22.59 5.53
C LEU A 206 18.06 22.45 5.19
N GLU A 207 18.95 22.73 6.13
CA GLU A 207 20.40 22.60 5.92
C GLU A 207 20.78 21.13 5.87
N HIS A 208 20.30 20.33 6.83
CA HIS A 208 20.43 18.88 6.81
C HIS A 208 19.90 18.27 5.50
N MET A 209 18.76 18.73 4.98
CA MET A 209 18.23 18.24 3.71
C MET A 209 19.17 18.52 2.52
N LYS A 210 19.81 19.69 2.50
CA LYS A 210 20.78 20.05 1.46
C LYS A 210 22.05 19.20 1.58
N GLU A 211 22.53 18.94 2.79
CA GLU A 211 23.65 18.04 3.01
C GLU A 211 23.30 16.59 2.62
N LEU A 212 22.09 16.15 2.93
CA LEU A 212 21.59 14.83 2.56
C LEU A 212 21.64 14.62 1.04
N SER A 213 21.22 15.62 0.25
CA SER A 213 21.31 15.57 -1.22
C SER A 213 22.73 15.32 -1.75
N GLN A 214 23.76 15.78 -1.02
CA GLN A 214 25.16 15.62 -1.42
C GLN A 214 25.78 14.30 -0.94
N THR A 215 25.17 13.68 0.07
CA THR A 215 25.65 12.43 0.69
C THR A 215 24.93 11.19 0.18
N ILE A 216 23.77 11.35 -0.47
CA ILE A 216 23.10 10.27 -1.19
C ILE A 216 23.91 9.92 -2.45
N HIS A 217 24.67 8.84 -2.38
CA HIS A 217 25.47 8.35 -3.49
C HIS A 217 24.61 7.52 -4.46
N VAL A 218 24.10 8.17 -5.49
CA VAL A 218 23.35 7.55 -6.59
C VAL A 218 24.09 7.75 -7.91
N LYS A 219 24.12 6.70 -8.73
CA LYS A 219 24.67 6.72 -10.09
C LYS A 219 23.61 7.14 -11.10
N GLU A 220 22.40 6.62 -10.93
CA GLU A 220 21.28 6.86 -11.82
C GLU A 220 20.03 7.12 -10.99
N VAL A 221 19.22 8.07 -11.46
CA VAL A 221 17.93 8.43 -10.89
C VAL A 221 16.96 8.61 -12.05
N VAL A 222 15.98 7.72 -12.14
CA VAL A 222 14.95 7.73 -13.19
C VAL A 222 13.57 7.72 -12.56
N GLU A 223 12.60 8.33 -13.22
CA GLU A 223 11.22 8.20 -12.80
C GLU A 223 10.77 6.73 -12.92
N ALA A 224 10.00 6.25 -11.95
CA ALA A 224 9.54 4.87 -11.93
C ALA A 224 8.63 4.60 -13.14
N PRO A 225 8.77 3.42 -13.78
CA PRO A 225 7.92 3.05 -14.89
C PRO A 225 6.47 2.88 -14.44
N ALA A 226 5.55 3.04 -15.38
CA ALA A 226 4.14 2.74 -15.19
C ALA A 226 3.94 1.27 -14.79
N HIS A 227 3.04 1.03 -13.83
CA HIS A 227 2.68 -0.33 -13.45
C HIS A 227 1.77 -0.98 -14.49
N GLU A 228 1.89 -2.30 -14.64
CA GLU A 228 1.05 -3.06 -15.55
C GLU A 228 -0.42 -3.04 -15.09
N HIS A 229 -1.34 -2.71 -16.01
CA HIS A 229 -2.77 -2.57 -15.72
C HIS A 229 -3.38 -3.76 -14.98
N HIS A 230 -2.95 -4.98 -15.27
CA HIS A 230 -3.50 -6.18 -14.66
C HIS A 230 -3.09 -6.34 -13.19
N VAL A 231 -1.90 -5.83 -12.79
CA VAL A 231 -1.46 -5.79 -11.39
C VAL A 231 -2.32 -4.80 -10.62
N ILE A 232 -2.54 -3.60 -11.17
CA ILE A 232 -3.42 -2.59 -10.58
C ILE A 232 -4.85 -3.16 -10.44
N ALA A 233 -5.38 -3.77 -11.51
CA ALA A 233 -6.71 -4.36 -11.51
C ALA A 233 -6.86 -5.49 -10.49
N LEU A 234 -5.83 -6.33 -10.33
CA LEU A 234 -5.79 -7.38 -9.32
C LEU A 234 -5.94 -6.80 -7.92
N HIS A 235 -5.19 -5.74 -7.59
CA HIS A 235 -5.26 -5.14 -6.25
C HIS A 235 -6.49 -4.27 -6.02
N ARG A 236 -7.00 -3.61 -7.05
CA ARG A 236 -8.20 -2.76 -6.96
C ARG A 236 -9.50 -3.56 -6.91
N HIS A 237 -9.59 -4.64 -7.68
CA HIS A 237 -10.83 -5.40 -7.87
C HIS A 237 -10.77 -6.84 -7.36
N GLY A 238 -9.60 -7.32 -6.92
CA GLY A 238 -9.45 -8.69 -6.43
C GLY A 238 -9.58 -9.74 -7.54
N HIS A 239 -9.30 -9.38 -8.79
CA HIS A 239 -9.19 -10.32 -9.91
C HIS A 239 -8.39 -9.68 -11.06
N GLN A 240 -7.55 -10.46 -11.76
CA GLN A 240 -6.70 -9.96 -12.84
C GLN A 240 -7.50 -9.32 -14.00
N LEU A 241 -8.75 -9.74 -14.19
CA LEU A 241 -9.67 -9.25 -15.23
C LEU A 241 -10.53 -8.04 -14.79
N GLY A 242 -10.18 -7.35 -13.70
CA GLY A 242 -10.73 -6.01 -13.42
C GLY A 242 -12.19 -5.94 -12.96
N GLY A 243 -12.66 -6.89 -12.16
CA GLY A 243 -13.94 -6.73 -11.43
C GLY A 243 -15.22 -6.73 -12.29
N LEU A 244 -15.15 -7.12 -13.56
CA LEU A 244 -16.33 -7.24 -14.41
C LEU A 244 -17.37 -8.20 -13.78
N PRO A 245 -18.67 -7.84 -13.73
CA PRO A 245 -19.71 -8.63 -13.07
C PRO A 245 -19.79 -10.06 -13.61
N ALA A 246 -20.14 -11.04 -12.78
CA ALA A 246 -20.30 -12.44 -13.21
C ALA A 246 -21.25 -12.61 -14.41
N LEU A 247 -22.27 -11.75 -14.51
CA LEU A 247 -23.22 -11.71 -15.64
C LEU A 247 -22.55 -11.41 -16.99
N PHE A 248 -21.47 -10.63 -17.02
CA PHE A 248 -20.71 -10.35 -18.24
C PHE A 248 -20.09 -11.63 -18.80
N TRP A 249 -19.49 -12.45 -17.93
CA TRP A 249 -18.88 -13.73 -18.31
C TRP A 249 -19.91 -14.78 -18.74
N VAL A 250 -21.06 -14.80 -18.08
CA VAL A 250 -22.20 -15.65 -18.48
C VAL A 250 -22.70 -15.23 -19.88
N SER A 251 -22.81 -13.93 -20.15
CA SER A 251 -23.22 -13.40 -21.45
C SER A 251 -22.24 -13.75 -22.57
N ILE A 252 -20.93 -13.60 -22.34
CA ILE A 252 -19.88 -14.02 -23.29
C ILE A 252 -19.97 -15.52 -23.57
N THR A 253 -20.06 -16.34 -22.52
CA THR A 253 -20.14 -17.80 -22.66
C THR A 253 -21.38 -18.20 -23.46
N PHE A 254 -22.53 -17.57 -23.17
CA PHE A 254 -23.77 -17.78 -23.92
C PHE A 254 -23.61 -17.43 -25.41
N LEU A 255 -23.01 -16.28 -25.72
CA LEU A 255 -22.81 -15.84 -27.11
C LEU A 255 -21.87 -16.78 -27.87
N ILE A 256 -20.79 -17.24 -27.22
CA ILE A 256 -19.87 -18.25 -27.78
C ILE A 256 -20.65 -19.53 -28.09
N VAL A 257 -21.45 -20.05 -27.16
CA VAL A 257 -22.24 -21.29 -27.38
C VAL A 257 -23.22 -21.11 -28.53
N VAL A 258 -23.99 -20.01 -28.56
CA VAL A 258 -24.95 -19.74 -29.63
C VAL A 258 -24.25 -19.64 -30.99
N PHE A 259 -23.10 -18.97 -31.05
CA PHE A 259 -22.30 -18.88 -32.27
C PHE A 259 -21.84 -20.26 -32.77
N HIS A 260 -21.32 -21.11 -31.88
CA HIS A 260 -20.87 -22.45 -32.26
C HIS A 260 -22.04 -23.35 -32.67
N LEU A 261 -23.21 -23.23 -32.04
CA LEU A 261 -24.42 -23.93 -32.48
C LEU A 261 -24.89 -23.47 -33.86
N PHE A 262 -24.80 -22.16 -34.14
CA PHE A 262 -25.12 -21.62 -35.45
C PHE A 262 -24.14 -22.09 -36.53
N LEU A 263 -22.85 -22.13 -36.22
CA LEU A 263 -21.80 -22.62 -37.10
C LEU A 263 -21.95 -24.12 -37.37
N ALA A 264 -22.26 -24.92 -36.34
CA ALA A 264 -22.57 -26.34 -36.49
C ALA A 264 -23.84 -26.55 -37.34
N LYS A 265 -24.88 -25.73 -37.16
CA LYS A 265 -26.09 -25.77 -37.98
C LYS A 265 -25.81 -25.43 -39.44
N LEU A 266 -24.96 -24.42 -39.71
CA LEU A 266 -24.55 -24.05 -41.06
C LEU A 266 -23.80 -25.20 -41.74
N ILE A 267 -22.78 -25.75 -41.07
CA ILE A 267 -22.01 -26.89 -41.58
C ILE A 267 -22.92 -28.09 -41.83
N TYR A 268 -23.81 -28.42 -40.89
CA TYR A 268 -24.76 -29.52 -41.05
C TYR A 268 -25.70 -29.29 -42.23
N ASN A 269 -26.24 -28.09 -42.40
CA ASN A 269 -27.15 -27.79 -43.50
C ASN A 269 -26.43 -27.84 -44.87
N GLU A 270 -25.17 -27.45 -44.94
CA GLU A 270 -24.36 -27.51 -46.17
C GLU A 270 -23.94 -28.95 -46.52
N TYR A 271 -23.51 -29.75 -45.54
CA TYR A 271 -23.08 -31.13 -45.74
C TYR A 271 -24.23 -32.15 -45.84
N CYS A 272 -25.31 -31.98 -45.07
CA CYS A 272 -26.44 -32.90 -45.06
C CYS A 272 -27.65 -32.40 -45.88
N GLY A 273 -27.83 -31.09 -46.08
CA GLY A 273 -28.91 -30.54 -46.90
C GLY A 273 -28.71 -30.69 -48.40
N SER A 274 -27.46 -30.72 -48.86
CA SER A 274 -27.09 -31.01 -50.27
C SER A 274 -27.45 -32.44 -50.71
N SER A 275 -27.77 -33.35 -49.77
CA SER A 275 -28.23 -34.70 -50.07
C SER A 275 -29.73 -34.78 -50.42
N GLN A 276 -30.54 -33.78 -50.04
CA GLN A 276 -31.99 -33.79 -50.34
C GLN A 276 -32.34 -33.18 -51.72
N GLU A 277 -31.53 -32.27 -52.26
CA GLU A 277 -31.78 -31.72 -53.60
C GLU A 277 -31.50 -32.73 -54.72
N LYS A 278 -30.57 -33.68 -54.52
CA LYS A 278 -30.31 -34.75 -55.49
C LYS A 278 -31.44 -35.77 -55.61
N THR A 279 -32.34 -35.86 -54.63
CA THR A 279 -33.46 -36.82 -54.64
C THR A 279 -34.74 -36.25 -55.24
N ARG A 280 -34.83 -34.92 -55.45
CA ARG A 280 -36.05 -34.27 -55.96
C ARG A 280 -36.09 -34.07 -57.48
N GLY A 281 -34.98 -34.26 -58.18
CA GLY A 281 -34.89 -34.20 -59.64
C GLY A 281 -35.28 -35.48 -60.40
N ARG A 282 -35.79 -36.51 -59.72
CA ARG A 282 -36.01 -37.84 -60.33
C ARG A 282 -37.48 -38.27 -60.49
N TYR A 283 -38.43 -37.37 -60.27
CA TYR A 283 -39.86 -37.63 -60.48
C TYR A 283 -40.55 -36.47 -61.21
N VAL A 284 -40.24 -36.32 -62.50
CA VAL A 284 -41.14 -35.73 -63.49
C VAL A 284 -41.01 -36.55 -64.77
N VAL A 285 -41.94 -37.48 -64.96
CA VAL A 285 -42.38 -38.03 -66.25
C VAL A 285 -43.88 -37.79 -66.30
#